data_AF-A0A8T7L526-F1
#
_entry.id   AF-A0A8T7L526-F1
#
_cell.length_a   1.000
_cell.length_b   1.000
_cell.length_c   1.000
_cell.angle_alpha   90.00
_cell.angle_beta   90.00
_cell.angle_gamma   90.00
#
_symmetry.space_group_name_H-M   'P 1'
#
loop_
_entity.id
_entity.type
_entity.pdbx_description
1 polymer ?
#
loop_
_entity_poly.entity_id
_entity_poly.type
_entity_poly.pdbx_seq_one_letter_code
_entity_poly.pdbx_strand_id
1 'polypeptide(L)'
;MADRDLILAPPTSRITVSIALEPVYNALNSLMLVASPEWRSGFGEWVMKTAAELPPDLARTHWVVFEAFFAAIEPEQNWPSFADYVDDLAMQDAAAMRDRAIGWMGRKELEGISVPDLNTLVNDKAAFLGVIEAIYAKKHNEKDPLYDFEANKQRYADAHDLLQDPPALKALIVNHLRTMWNDWFAPEWARVLPMLQESVEAFRQLDYSRMTALEAVRTVTGRDFTGIWEEWANQLIFVPSAHIGPYVTRFDGEGVTRLIFGARQPEGARVSSPSLSRSELLVRLSALADDTRLQILELLTQHDELCAQDVIEMLNLSQSAASRHLRQLTATGYLIERRREVAKCYSLNPRRVDDTLHALKRFLRK
;
A
#
# COMPACT_ATOMS: atom_id res chain seq x y z
N MET A 1 18.12 49.44 -19.79
CA MET A 1 16.86 49.05 -19.10
C MET A 1 16.97 47.55 -18.88
N ALA A 2 16.95 47.07 -17.63
CA ALA A 2 17.19 45.65 -17.38
C ALA A 2 16.00 44.84 -17.88
N ASP A 3 16.28 43.87 -18.75
CA ASP A 3 15.26 42.94 -19.22
C ASP A 3 14.81 42.09 -18.02
N ARG A 4 13.50 42.04 -17.78
CA ARG A 4 12.93 41.25 -16.69
C ARG A 4 12.35 40.01 -17.32
N ASP A 5 13.12 38.93 -17.28
CA ASP A 5 12.64 37.57 -17.59
C ASP A 5 11.51 37.21 -16.62
N LEU A 6 10.29 37.57 -17.00
CA LEU A 6 9.07 37.15 -16.35
C LEU A 6 8.82 35.71 -16.77
N ILE A 7 9.41 34.78 -16.00
CA ILE A 7 9.04 33.37 -16.05
C ILE A 7 7.54 33.31 -15.75
N LEU A 8 6.74 33.05 -16.78
CA LEU A 8 5.34 32.68 -16.60
C LEU A 8 5.34 31.44 -15.72
N ALA A 9 4.75 31.55 -14.53
CA ALA A 9 4.49 30.38 -13.71
C ALA A 9 3.73 29.37 -14.59
N PRO A 10 4.20 28.11 -14.70
CA PRO A 10 3.50 27.13 -15.52
C PRO A 10 2.04 27.09 -15.05
N PRO A 11 1.06 27.09 -15.96
CA PRO A 11 -0.34 27.04 -15.56
C PRO A 11 -0.49 25.81 -14.69
N THR A 12 -0.89 26.00 -13.43
CA THR A 12 -1.05 24.90 -12.47
C THR A 12 -1.97 23.87 -13.12
N SER A 13 -1.40 22.72 -13.48
CA SER A 13 -2.12 21.63 -14.11
C SER A 13 -3.28 21.29 -13.20
N ARG A 14 -4.50 21.64 -13.64
CA ARG A 14 -5.69 21.54 -12.80
C ARG A 14 -5.94 20.08 -12.48
N ILE A 15 -5.53 19.68 -11.29
CA ILE A 15 -5.83 18.35 -10.78
C ILE A 15 -7.34 18.23 -10.62
N THR A 16 -7.88 17.08 -10.99
CA THR A 16 -9.24 16.69 -10.67
C THR A 16 -9.19 15.71 -9.51
N VAL A 17 -9.68 16.12 -8.35
CA VAL A 17 -9.75 15.27 -7.16
C VAL A 17 -11.15 14.69 -7.03
N SER A 18 -11.25 13.39 -6.81
CA SER A 18 -12.50 12.71 -6.47
C SER A 18 -12.32 11.71 -5.33
N ILE A 19 -13.42 11.41 -4.64
CA ILE A 19 -13.47 10.40 -3.58
C ILE A 19 -14.49 9.35 -4.00
N ALA A 20 -14.08 8.08 -4.04
CA ALA A 20 -14.86 6.97 -4.57
C ALA A 20 -14.57 5.67 -3.82
N LEU A 21 -15.50 4.71 -3.90
CA LEU A 21 -15.33 3.39 -3.23
C LEU A 21 -14.36 2.47 -3.98
N GLU A 22 -14.27 2.61 -5.30
CA GLU A 22 -13.42 1.82 -6.23
C GLU A 22 -13.34 0.34 -5.83
N PRO A 23 -14.48 -0.40 -5.88
CA PRO A 23 -14.64 -1.68 -5.20
C PRO A 23 -13.57 -2.71 -5.59
N VAL A 24 -13.12 -2.69 -6.85
CA VAL A 24 -12.04 -3.58 -7.31
C VAL A 24 -10.69 -3.22 -6.72
N TYR A 25 -10.24 -1.97 -6.86
CA TYR A 25 -8.96 -1.54 -6.27
C TYR A 25 -8.96 -1.72 -4.74
N ASN A 26 -10.09 -1.48 -4.08
CA ASN A 26 -10.25 -1.67 -2.64
C ASN A 26 -10.14 -3.15 -2.25
N ALA A 27 -10.83 -4.05 -2.96
CA ALA A 27 -10.78 -5.49 -2.74
C ALA A 27 -9.38 -6.07 -3.05
N LEU A 28 -8.81 -5.75 -4.23
CA LEU A 28 -7.47 -6.20 -4.62
C LEU A 28 -6.41 -5.76 -3.63
N ASN A 29 -6.44 -4.50 -3.19
CA ASN A 29 -5.52 -4.05 -2.15
C ASN A 29 -5.76 -4.81 -0.84
N SER A 30 -7.00 -4.95 -0.38
CA SER A 30 -7.32 -5.62 0.88
C SER A 30 -6.87 -7.09 0.89
N LEU A 31 -7.01 -7.78 -0.24
CA LEU A 31 -6.52 -9.14 -0.47
C LEU A 31 -4.98 -9.20 -0.59
N MET A 32 -4.35 -8.23 -1.25
CA MET A 32 -2.89 -8.10 -1.29
C MET A 32 -2.29 -7.97 0.12
N LEU A 33 -2.94 -7.25 1.05
CA LEU A 33 -2.47 -7.18 2.44
C LEU A 33 -2.52 -8.53 3.19
N VAL A 34 -3.38 -9.45 2.76
CA VAL A 34 -3.53 -10.80 3.33
C VAL A 34 -2.41 -11.74 2.88
N ALA A 35 -1.72 -11.45 1.76
CA ALA A 35 -0.60 -12.28 1.29
C ALA A 35 0.66 -12.16 2.15
N SER A 36 0.80 -11.04 2.86
CA SER A 36 2.03 -10.58 3.52
C SER A 36 1.76 -9.77 4.81
N PRO A 37 0.90 -10.22 5.75
CA PRO A 37 0.51 -9.47 6.95
C PRO A 37 1.65 -9.27 7.97
N GLU A 38 2.55 -10.24 8.11
CA GLU A 38 3.59 -10.31 9.14
C GLU A 38 4.62 -9.17 9.04
N TRP A 39 4.65 -8.54 7.87
CA TRP A 39 5.58 -7.50 7.46
C TRP A 39 5.13 -6.08 7.79
N ARG A 40 3.85 -5.88 8.14
CA ARG A 40 3.30 -4.56 8.51
C ARG A 40 2.26 -4.69 9.62
N SER A 41 2.71 -4.45 10.84
CA SER A 41 1.85 -4.27 12.00
C SER A 41 0.93 -3.04 11.84
N GLY A 42 -0.32 -3.17 12.28
CA GLY A 42 -1.31 -2.08 12.25
C GLY A 42 -2.31 -2.12 11.08
N PHE A 43 -2.31 -3.18 10.26
CA PHE A 43 -3.45 -3.47 9.38
C PHE A 43 -4.75 -3.72 10.18
N GLY A 44 -5.88 -3.63 9.48
CA GLY A 44 -7.20 -3.90 10.06
C GLY A 44 -7.36 -5.35 10.52
N GLU A 45 -8.20 -5.56 11.54
CA GLU A 45 -8.44 -6.86 12.19
C GLU A 45 -8.76 -7.99 11.21
N TRP A 46 -9.58 -7.71 10.18
CA TRP A 46 -9.92 -8.68 9.14
C TRP A 46 -8.68 -9.23 8.41
N VAL A 47 -7.73 -8.37 8.01
CA VAL A 47 -6.50 -8.80 7.31
C VAL A 47 -5.70 -9.77 8.17
N MET A 48 -5.45 -9.36 9.42
CA MET A 48 -4.64 -10.15 10.36
C MET A 48 -5.29 -11.49 10.69
N LYS A 49 -6.63 -11.50 10.84
CA LYS A 49 -7.40 -12.72 11.13
C LYS A 49 -7.46 -13.64 9.91
N THR A 50 -7.87 -13.14 8.75
CA THR A 50 -7.98 -13.92 7.52
C THR A 50 -6.66 -14.56 7.15
N ALA A 51 -5.55 -13.83 7.20
CA ALA A 51 -4.26 -14.40 6.87
C ALA A 51 -3.77 -15.48 7.86
N ALA A 52 -4.17 -15.40 9.14
CA ALA A 52 -3.90 -16.44 10.14
C ALA A 52 -4.83 -17.67 10.03
N GLU A 53 -6.02 -17.50 9.45
CA GLU A 53 -7.05 -18.56 9.32
C GLU A 53 -7.09 -19.21 7.92
N LEU A 54 -6.38 -18.65 6.93
CA LEU A 54 -6.32 -19.19 5.57
C LEU A 54 -5.76 -20.62 5.55
N PRO A 55 -6.49 -21.61 4.98
CA PRO A 55 -5.98 -22.97 4.81
C PRO A 55 -4.66 -23.00 4.02
N PRO A 56 -3.68 -23.87 4.36
CA PRO A 56 -2.34 -23.81 3.77
C PRO A 56 -2.28 -23.82 2.23
N ASP A 57 -3.12 -24.61 1.55
CA ASP A 57 -3.20 -24.63 0.10
C ASP A 57 -3.82 -23.36 -0.50
N LEU A 58 -4.79 -22.76 0.20
CA LEU A 58 -5.38 -21.49 -0.22
C LEU A 58 -4.41 -20.34 0.03
N ALA A 59 -3.66 -20.34 1.14
CA ALA A 59 -2.58 -19.39 1.42
C ALA A 59 -1.46 -19.47 0.36
N ARG A 60 -1.04 -20.69 -0.03
CA ARG A 60 -0.06 -20.91 -1.11
C ARG A 60 -0.57 -20.35 -2.45
N THR A 61 -1.82 -20.62 -2.81
CA THR A 61 -2.44 -20.09 -4.02
C THR A 61 -2.58 -18.57 -3.97
N HIS A 62 -2.93 -18.01 -2.80
CA HIS A 62 -3.04 -16.58 -2.56
C HIS A 62 -1.72 -15.85 -2.74
N TRP A 63 -0.63 -16.41 -2.23
CA TRP A 63 0.72 -15.87 -2.45
C TRP A 63 1.08 -15.86 -3.95
N VAL A 64 0.80 -16.92 -4.70
CA VAL A 64 1.05 -16.96 -6.15
C VAL A 64 0.26 -15.87 -6.89
N VAL A 65 -1.01 -15.65 -6.54
CA VAL A 65 -1.85 -14.65 -7.19
C VAL A 65 -1.46 -13.21 -6.82
N PHE A 66 -1.14 -12.92 -5.55
CA PHE A 66 -0.95 -11.55 -5.06
C PHE A 66 0.51 -11.10 -4.91
N GLU A 67 1.49 -12.00 -4.88
CA GLU A 67 2.92 -11.64 -4.86
C GLU A 67 3.61 -11.96 -6.20
N ALA A 68 3.40 -13.16 -6.77
CA ALA A 68 4.06 -13.53 -8.02
C ALA A 68 3.37 -12.96 -9.28
N PHE A 69 2.03 -12.96 -9.33
CA PHE A 69 1.25 -12.63 -10.54
C PHE A 69 0.26 -11.47 -10.39
N PHE A 70 0.48 -10.56 -9.44
CA PHE A 70 -0.41 -9.41 -9.23
C PHE A 70 -0.62 -8.57 -10.51
N ALA A 71 0.41 -8.41 -11.34
CA ALA A 71 0.34 -7.70 -12.62
C ALA A 71 -0.64 -8.32 -13.64
N ALA A 72 -1.01 -9.60 -13.49
CA ALA A 72 -2.03 -10.24 -14.31
C ALA A 72 -3.45 -9.71 -14.01
N ILE A 73 -3.64 -9.19 -12.79
CA ILE A 73 -4.90 -8.78 -12.17
C ILE A 73 -4.90 -7.30 -11.75
N GLU A 74 -4.04 -6.47 -12.35
CA GLU A 74 -4.17 -5.01 -12.28
C GLU A 74 -5.35 -4.57 -13.17
N PRO A 75 -6.37 -3.85 -12.65
CA PRO A 75 -7.51 -3.45 -13.48
C PRO A 75 -7.14 -2.32 -14.44
N GLU A 76 -7.37 -2.57 -15.73
CA GLU A 76 -7.21 -1.58 -16.81
C GLU A 76 -8.34 -0.54 -16.85
N GLN A 77 -9.52 -0.85 -16.27
CA GLN A 77 -10.69 0.02 -16.20
C GLN A 77 -11.45 -0.09 -14.86
N ASN A 78 -12.37 0.84 -14.61
CA ASN A 78 -13.26 0.81 -13.45
C ASN A 78 -14.42 -0.17 -13.64
N TRP A 79 -14.77 -0.90 -12.58
CA TRP A 79 -15.86 -1.89 -12.56
C TRP A 79 -16.88 -1.58 -11.46
N PRO A 80 -18.18 -1.88 -11.68
CA PRO A 80 -19.23 -1.63 -10.69
C PRO A 80 -19.18 -2.58 -9.49
N SER A 81 -18.67 -3.81 -9.67
CA SER A 81 -18.41 -4.76 -8.58
C SER A 81 -17.16 -5.60 -8.83
N PHE A 82 -16.70 -6.30 -7.80
CA PHE A 82 -15.60 -7.27 -7.92
C PHE A 82 -16.01 -8.55 -8.67
N ALA A 83 -17.29 -8.93 -8.61
CA ALA A 83 -17.77 -10.11 -9.33
C ALA A 83 -17.71 -9.88 -10.85
N ASP A 84 -18.22 -8.73 -11.33
CA ASP A 84 -18.18 -8.37 -12.76
C ASP A 84 -16.74 -8.31 -13.29
N TYR A 85 -15.81 -7.81 -12.48
CA TYR A 85 -14.38 -7.79 -12.79
C TYR A 85 -13.78 -9.20 -12.95
N VAL A 86 -14.09 -10.12 -12.04
CA VAL A 86 -13.56 -11.50 -12.12
C VAL A 86 -14.22 -12.29 -13.26
N ASP A 87 -15.47 -11.98 -13.61
CA ASP A 87 -16.13 -12.53 -14.78
C ASP A 87 -15.53 -12.01 -16.10
N ASP A 88 -15.12 -10.74 -16.17
CA ASP A 88 -14.33 -10.23 -17.30
C ASP A 88 -12.95 -10.90 -17.41
N LEU A 89 -12.19 -11.00 -16.31
CA LEU A 89 -10.92 -11.74 -16.28
C LEU A 89 -11.07 -13.17 -16.82
N ALA A 90 -12.20 -13.83 -16.56
CA ALA A 90 -12.49 -15.17 -17.08
C ALA A 90 -12.63 -15.19 -18.62
N MET A 91 -13.16 -14.12 -19.22
CA MET A 91 -13.35 -13.98 -20.67
C MET A 91 -12.08 -13.54 -21.42
N GLN A 92 -11.13 -12.89 -20.74
CA GLN A 92 -9.88 -12.43 -21.35
C GLN A 92 -9.02 -13.58 -21.92
N ASP A 93 -8.17 -13.27 -22.89
CA ASP A 93 -7.23 -14.24 -23.45
C ASP A 93 -6.21 -14.71 -22.41
N ALA A 94 -5.93 -16.02 -22.41
CA ALA A 94 -5.09 -16.65 -21.41
C ALA A 94 -3.59 -16.33 -21.61
N ALA A 95 -3.14 -16.25 -22.88
CA ALA A 95 -1.74 -15.89 -23.18
C ALA A 95 -1.48 -14.41 -22.87
N ALA A 96 -2.39 -13.51 -23.23
CA ALA A 96 -2.31 -12.10 -22.86
C ALA A 96 -2.27 -11.89 -21.33
N MET A 97 -3.06 -12.65 -20.56
CA MET A 97 -3.02 -12.59 -19.09
C MET A 97 -1.66 -13.03 -18.53
N ARG A 98 -1.09 -14.14 -19.03
CA ARG A 98 0.29 -14.57 -18.69
C ARG A 98 1.31 -13.48 -19.04
N ASP A 99 1.19 -12.89 -20.22
CA ASP A 99 2.16 -11.92 -20.72
C ASP A 99 2.17 -10.65 -19.86
N ARG A 100 1.02 -10.20 -19.36
CA ARG A 100 0.94 -9.14 -18.33
C ARG A 100 1.52 -9.59 -16.97
N ALA A 101 1.30 -10.84 -16.56
CA ALA A 101 1.76 -11.37 -15.27
C ALA A 101 3.27 -11.20 -15.02
N ILE A 102 4.08 -11.23 -16.09
CA ILE A 102 5.54 -11.07 -16.03
C ILE A 102 6.06 -9.87 -16.82
N GLY A 103 5.25 -9.24 -17.69
CA GLY A 103 5.65 -8.09 -18.50
C GLY A 103 6.07 -6.85 -17.69
N TRP A 104 5.68 -6.77 -16.41
CA TRP A 104 6.17 -5.74 -15.49
C TRP A 104 7.67 -5.80 -15.24
N MET A 105 8.33 -6.95 -15.46
CA MET A 105 9.77 -7.11 -15.30
C MET A 105 10.56 -6.28 -16.33
N GLY A 106 9.96 -5.90 -17.45
CA GLY A 106 10.57 -5.01 -18.44
C GLY A 106 10.39 -3.50 -18.16
N ARG A 107 9.76 -3.09 -17.04
CA ARG A 107 9.48 -1.67 -16.76
C ARG A 107 10.74 -0.89 -16.33
N LYS A 108 10.69 0.42 -16.54
CA LYS A 108 11.82 1.36 -16.40
C LYS A 108 12.41 1.42 -14.98
N GLU A 109 11.61 1.16 -13.95
CA GLU A 109 12.04 1.13 -12.55
C GLU A 109 13.11 0.04 -12.30
N LEU A 110 13.21 -0.93 -13.19
CA LEU A 110 14.20 -2.01 -13.15
C LEU A 110 15.47 -1.73 -14.00
N GLU A 111 15.63 -0.51 -14.56
CA GLU A 111 16.84 -0.05 -15.28
C GLU A 111 18.14 -0.48 -14.57
N GLY A 112 19.03 -1.15 -15.30
CA GLY A 112 20.27 -1.74 -14.76
C GLY A 112 20.18 -3.23 -14.41
N ILE A 113 19.00 -3.84 -14.43
CA ILE A 113 18.83 -5.31 -14.47
C ILE A 113 18.76 -5.73 -15.94
N SER A 114 19.53 -6.74 -16.33
CA SER A 114 19.42 -7.36 -17.65
C SER A 114 18.25 -8.35 -17.66
N VAL A 115 17.13 -7.95 -18.26
CA VAL A 115 15.90 -8.76 -18.33
C VAL A 115 15.81 -9.39 -19.73
N PRO A 116 15.75 -10.74 -19.84
CA PRO A 116 15.54 -11.42 -21.12
C PRO A 116 14.19 -11.08 -21.76
N ASP A 117 14.02 -11.47 -23.02
CA ASP A 117 12.73 -11.37 -23.69
C ASP A 117 11.68 -12.28 -23.03
N LEU A 118 10.40 -11.97 -23.30
CA LEU A 118 9.25 -12.67 -22.74
C LEU A 118 9.25 -14.18 -23.02
N ASN A 119 9.67 -14.61 -24.22
CA ASN A 119 9.71 -16.01 -24.57
C ASN A 119 10.82 -16.75 -23.80
N THR A 120 11.98 -16.11 -23.59
CA THR A 120 13.02 -16.64 -22.70
C THR A 120 12.50 -16.76 -21.25
N LEU A 121 11.84 -15.73 -20.71
CA LEU A 121 11.28 -15.77 -19.34
C LEU A 121 10.24 -16.88 -19.13
N VAL A 122 9.39 -17.16 -20.12
CA VAL A 122 8.37 -18.22 -20.04
C VAL A 122 8.99 -19.63 -20.12
N ASN A 123 10.03 -19.82 -20.95
CA ASN A 123 10.57 -21.15 -21.23
C ASN A 123 11.79 -21.53 -20.36
N ASP A 124 12.53 -20.56 -19.82
CA ASP A 124 13.71 -20.80 -18.96
C ASP A 124 13.44 -20.35 -17.51
N LYS A 125 13.20 -21.34 -16.64
CA LYS A 125 12.99 -21.15 -15.20
C LYS A 125 14.21 -20.53 -14.51
N ALA A 126 15.43 -20.87 -14.94
CA ALA A 126 16.65 -20.32 -14.34
C ALA A 126 16.82 -18.84 -14.71
N ALA A 127 16.53 -18.48 -15.96
CA ALA A 127 16.51 -17.07 -16.40
C ALA A 127 15.46 -16.24 -15.65
N PHE A 128 14.24 -16.76 -15.49
CA PHE A 128 13.18 -16.13 -14.69
C PHE A 128 13.61 -15.92 -13.23
N LEU A 129 14.09 -16.99 -12.57
CA LEU A 129 14.53 -16.91 -11.17
C LEU A 129 15.71 -15.94 -10.99
N GLY A 130 16.66 -15.89 -11.94
CA GLY A 130 17.76 -14.92 -11.90
C GLY A 130 17.31 -13.46 -12.03
N VAL A 131 16.24 -13.19 -12.79
CA VAL A 131 15.62 -11.85 -12.82
C VAL A 131 14.94 -11.51 -11.50
N ILE A 132 14.19 -12.46 -10.89
CA ILE A 132 13.61 -12.25 -9.55
C ILE A 132 14.71 -11.98 -8.52
N GLU A 133 15.79 -12.77 -8.51
CA GLU A 133 16.94 -12.58 -7.62
C GLU A 133 17.58 -11.20 -7.81
N ALA A 134 17.78 -10.76 -9.05
CA ALA A 134 18.31 -9.42 -9.36
C ALA A 134 17.36 -8.29 -8.94
N ILE A 135 16.04 -8.47 -9.05
CA ILE A 135 15.04 -7.49 -8.57
C ILE A 135 15.08 -7.39 -7.05
N TYR A 136 15.19 -8.53 -6.36
CA TYR A 136 15.37 -8.58 -4.91
C TYR A 136 16.69 -7.90 -4.52
N ALA A 137 17.81 -8.21 -5.18
CA ALA A 137 19.09 -7.53 -4.92
C ALA A 137 19.04 -6.01 -5.18
N LYS A 138 18.44 -5.55 -6.30
CA LYS A 138 18.38 -4.11 -6.64
C LYS A 138 17.49 -3.33 -5.68
N LYS A 139 16.37 -3.90 -5.23
CA LYS A 139 15.51 -3.27 -4.21
C LYS A 139 16.21 -3.24 -2.82
N HIS A 140 17.32 -3.96 -2.64
CA HIS A 140 18.00 -4.17 -1.37
C HIS A 140 19.50 -3.85 -1.39
N ASN A 141 19.84 -2.57 -1.19
CA ASN A 141 21.13 -2.20 -0.56
C ASN A 141 21.17 -2.53 0.95
N GLU A 142 20.06 -3.03 1.50
CA GLU A 142 19.83 -3.26 2.93
C GLU A 142 19.26 -4.66 3.16
N LYS A 143 19.83 -5.40 4.14
CA LYS A 143 19.46 -6.77 4.48
C LYS A 143 18.09 -6.81 5.18
N ASP A 144 17.01 -6.75 4.40
CA ASP A 144 15.64 -6.91 4.88
C ASP A 144 15.13 -8.35 4.59
N PRO A 145 15.00 -9.22 5.61
CA PRO A 145 14.37 -10.56 5.52
C PRO A 145 12.98 -10.58 4.87
N LEU A 146 12.30 -9.43 4.79
CA LEU A 146 11.08 -9.22 3.99
C LEU A 146 11.24 -9.68 2.53
N TYR A 147 12.46 -9.54 1.98
CA TYR A 147 12.82 -9.92 0.64
C TYR A 147 13.98 -10.93 0.68
N ASP A 148 13.83 -11.98 1.49
CA ASP A 148 14.65 -13.18 1.36
C ASP A 148 14.23 -13.94 0.08
N PHE A 149 15.09 -13.86 -0.94
CA PHE A 149 14.89 -14.59 -2.19
C PHE A 149 14.94 -16.11 -1.97
N GLU A 150 15.90 -16.64 -1.21
CA GLU A 150 16.04 -18.09 -1.01
C GLU A 150 14.84 -18.68 -0.28
N ALA A 151 14.27 -17.96 0.70
CA ALA A 151 13.05 -18.38 1.39
C ALA A 151 11.82 -18.46 0.45
N ASN A 152 11.78 -17.66 -0.63
CA ASN A 152 10.66 -17.60 -1.58
C ASN A 152 10.96 -18.28 -2.93
N LYS A 153 12.20 -18.69 -3.18
CA LYS A 153 12.71 -19.22 -4.46
C LYS A 153 11.90 -20.40 -4.98
N GLN A 154 11.54 -21.34 -4.09
CA GLN A 154 10.69 -22.47 -4.47
C GLN A 154 9.28 -22.02 -4.88
N ARG A 155 8.70 -21.02 -4.19
CA ARG A 155 7.37 -20.50 -4.53
C ARG A 155 7.36 -19.81 -5.91
N TYR A 156 8.43 -19.08 -6.25
CA TYR A 156 8.61 -18.54 -7.59
C TYR A 156 8.89 -19.62 -8.64
N ALA A 157 9.61 -20.69 -8.28
CA ALA A 157 9.85 -21.83 -9.15
C ALA A 157 8.55 -22.60 -9.46
N ASP A 158 7.67 -22.77 -8.47
CA ASP A 158 6.34 -23.39 -8.62
C ASP A 158 5.40 -22.47 -9.43
N ALA A 159 5.45 -21.15 -9.21
CA ALA A 159 4.69 -20.19 -9.98
C ALA A 159 5.11 -20.19 -11.47
N HIS A 160 6.41 -20.30 -11.75
CA HIS A 160 6.94 -20.34 -13.13
C HIS A 160 6.35 -21.48 -13.97
N ASP A 161 6.06 -22.65 -13.39
CA ASP A 161 5.46 -23.77 -14.13
C ASP A 161 4.10 -23.42 -14.75
N LEU A 162 3.35 -22.49 -14.13
CA LEU A 162 2.06 -22.01 -14.64
C LEU A 162 2.22 -21.13 -15.89
N LEU A 163 3.39 -20.52 -16.13
CA LEU A 163 3.63 -19.70 -17.32
C LEU A 163 3.64 -20.53 -18.61
N GLN A 164 3.93 -21.83 -18.51
CA GLN A 164 3.93 -22.75 -19.65
C GLN A 164 2.51 -23.23 -20.04
N ASP A 165 1.53 -23.11 -19.13
CA ASP A 165 0.11 -23.42 -19.37
C ASP A 165 -0.78 -22.19 -19.04
N PRO A 166 -0.92 -21.24 -19.99
CA PRO A 166 -1.73 -20.04 -19.77
C PRO A 166 -3.20 -20.33 -19.40
N PRO A 167 -3.89 -21.32 -20.01
CA PRO A 167 -5.21 -21.76 -19.55
C PRO A 167 -5.25 -22.18 -18.08
N ALA A 168 -4.27 -22.95 -17.60
CA ALA A 168 -4.19 -23.34 -16.19
C ALA A 168 -3.89 -22.14 -15.27
N LEU A 169 -2.99 -21.24 -15.66
CA LEU A 169 -2.72 -19.99 -14.95
C LEU A 169 -3.99 -19.14 -14.80
N LYS A 170 -4.71 -18.90 -15.90
CA LYS A 170 -5.98 -18.13 -15.87
C LYS A 170 -7.02 -18.83 -14.99
N ALA A 171 -7.16 -20.15 -15.10
CA ALA A 171 -8.10 -20.91 -14.28
C ALA A 171 -7.77 -20.81 -12.78
N LEU A 172 -6.49 -20.91 -12.41
CA LEU A 172 -6.03 -20.74 -11.04
C LEU A 172 -6.34 -19.34 -10.50
N ILE A 173 -5.99 -18.29 -11.25
CA ILE A 173 -6.24 -16.90 -10.86
C ILE A 173 -7.75 -16.65 -10.69
N VAL A 174 -8.56 -16.95 -11.71
CA VAL A 174 -10.00 -16.65 -11.71
C VAL A 174 -10.72 -17.43 -10.61
N ASN A 175 -10.41 -18.72 -10.44
CA ASN A 175 -11.02 -19.53 -9.39
C ASN A 175 -10.60 -19.03 -7.99
N HIS A 176 -9.32 -18.69 -7.79
CA HIS A 176 -8.85 -18.13 -6.52
C HIS A 176 -9.54 -16.81 -6.17
N LEU A 177 -9.65 -15.88 -7.13
CA LEU A 177 -10.34 -14.60 -6.90
C LEU A 177 -11.84 -14.81 -6.61
N ARG A 178 -12.51 -15.76 -7.26
CA ARG A 178 -13.92 -16.12 -6.94
C ARG A 178 -14.03 -16.68 -5.53
N THR A 179 -13.17 -17.62 -5.12
CA THR A 179 -13.14 -18.19 -3.77
C THR A 179 -12.88 -17.11 -2.71
N MET A 180 -11.84 -16.29 -2.88
CA MET A 180 -11.52 -15.20 -1.94
C MET A 180 -12.63 -14.15 -1.84
N TRP A 181 -13.31 -13.85 -2.95
CA TRP A 181 -14.47 -12.95 -2.92
C TRP A 181 -15.65 -13.58 -2.20
N ASN A 182 -16.13 -14.75 -2.66
CA ASN A 182 -17.37 -15.34 -2.17
C ASN A 182 -17.28 -15.77 -0.70
N ASP A 183 -16.18 -16.42 -0.33
CA ASP A 183 -16.09 -17.13 0.97
C ASP A 183 -15.49 -16.25 2.07
N TRP A 184 -14.67 -15.24 1.72
CA TRP A 184 -13.90 -14.44 2.68
C TRP A 184 -14.20 -12.95 2.66
N PHE A 185 -14.25 -12.32 1.47
CA PHE A 185 -14.24 -10.85 1.38
C PHE A 185 -15.62 -10.21 1.14
N ALA A 186 -16.56 -10.85 0.45
CA ALA A 186 -17.89 -10.28 0.19
C ALA A 186 -18.70 -10.00 1.49
N PRO A 187 -18.68 -10.87 2.53
CA PRO A 187 -19.31 -10.56 3.81
C PRO A 187 -18.64 -9.38 4.53
N GLU A 188 -17.30 -9.28 4.44
CA GLU A 188 -16.53 -8.17 5.02
C GLU A 188 -16.83 -6.85 4.30
N TRP A 189 -16.84 -6.87 2.96
CA TRP A 189 -17.21 -5.72 2.13
C TRP A 189 -18.58 -5.18 2.52
N ALA A 190 -19.59 -6.04 2.63
CA ALA A 190 -20.92 -5.65 3.08
C ALA A 190 -20.92 -5.05 4.51
N ARG A 191 -20.08 -5.58 5.41
CA ARG A 191 -19.93 -5.09 6.80
C ARG A 191 -19.28 -3.70 6.86
N VAL A 192 -18.26 -3.42 6.04
CA VAL A 192 -17.52 -2.15 6.08
C VAL A 192 -18.10 -1.07 5.17
N LEU A 193 -18.88 -1.44 4.14
CA LEU A 193 -19.42 -0.52 3.13
C LEU A 193 -20.09 0.74 3.70
N PRO A 194 -20.94 0.69 4.76
CA PRO A 194 -21.55 1.91 5.32
C PRO A 194 -20.51 2.90 5.87
N MET A 195 -19.49 2.39 6.58
CA MET A 195 -18.38 3.20 7.11
C MET A 195 -17.52 3.80 5.99
N LEU A 196 -17.32 3.07 4.89
CA LEU A 196 -16.62 3.58 3.72
C LEU A 196 -17.44 4.67 3.01
N GLN A 197 -18.76 4.49 2.89
CA GLN A 197 -19.67 5.50 2.34
C GLN A 197 -19.69 6.79 3.17
N GLU A 198 -19.72 6.70 4.51
CA GLU A 198 -19.56 7.85 5.41
C GLU A 198 -18.24 8.60 5.18
N SER A 199 -17.13 7.88 4.98
CA SER A 199 -15.82 8.48 4.69
C SER A 199 -15.80 9.16 3.32
N VAL A 200 -16.35 8.52 2.28
CA VAL A 200 -16.49 9.10 0.94
C VAL A 200 -17.29 10.40 0.98
N GLU A 201 -18.46 10.39 1.63
CA GLU A 201 -19.34 11.55 1.70
C GLU A 201 -18.71 12.70 2.50
N ALA A 202 -18.05 12.41 3.62
CA ALA A 202 -17.40 13.43 4.43
C ALA A 202 -16.27 14.18 3.68
N PHE A 203 -15.48 13.47 2.85
CA PHE A 203 -14.43 14.12 2.05
C PHE A 203 -14.98 14.82 0.78
N ARG A 204 -16.10 14.35 0.19
CA ARG A 204 -16.77 15.04 -0.94
C ARG A 204 -17.26 16.45 -0.63
N GLN A 205 -17.40 16.79 0.66
CA GLN A 205 -17.82 18.12 1.11
C GLN A 205 -16.68 19.16 1.12
N LEU A 206 -15.45 18.77 0.79
CA LEU A 206 -14.29 19.68 0.73
C LEU A 206 -14.11 20.30 -0.67
N ASP A 207 -13.61 21.53 -0.72
CA ASP A 207 -13.18 22.18 -1.97
C ASP A 207 -11.70 21.89 -2.25
N TYR A 208 -11.46 21.13 -3.32
CA TYR A 208 -10.12 20.78 -3.81
C TYR A 208 -9.63 21.70 -4.94
N SER A 209 -10.46 22.63 -5.45
CA SER A 209 -10.21 23.38 -6.69
C SER A 209 -8.98 24.29 -6.67
N ARG A 210 -8.45 24.58 -5.48
CA ARG A 210 -7.26 25.42 -5.23
C ARG A 210 -6.07 24.64 -4.69
N MET A 211 -6.19 23.33 -4.50
CA MET A 211 -5.14 22.50 -3.94
C MET A 211 -4.19 22.00 -5.03
N THR A 212 -2.90 21.94 -4.71
CA THR A 212 -1.93 21.09 -5.41
C THR A 212 -2.18 19.62 -5.10
N ALA A 213 -1.57 18.70 -5.87
CA ALA A 213 -1.71 17.26 -5.66
C ALA A 213 -1.33 16.88 -4.22
N LEU A 214 -0.17 17.36 -3.78
CA LEU A 214 0.36 17.10 -2.45
C LEU A 214 -0.50 17.69 -1.32
N GLU A 215 -1.14 18.84 -1.52
CA GLU A 215 -2.10 19.39 -0.55
C GLU A 215 -3.37 18.53 -0.46
N ALA A 216 -3.95 18.12 -1.59
CA ALA A 216 -5.10 17.21 -1.60
C ALA A 216 -4.76 15.87 -0.91
N VAL A 217 -3.56 15.33 -1.17
CA VAL A 217 -3.05 14.12 -0.53
C VAL A 217 -2.89 14.30 0.98
N ARG A 218 -2.27 15.40 1.44
CA ARG A 218 -2.15 15.73 2.87
C ARG A 218 -3.53 15.86 3.52
N THR A 219 -4.47 16.55 2.88
CA THR A 219 -5.84 16.72 3.37
C THR A 219 -6.58 15.39 3.52
N VAL A 220 -6.58 14.53 2.50
CA VAL A 220 -7.36 13.29 2.52
C VAL A 220 -6.69 12.17 3.31
N THR A 221 -5.39 11.95 3.12
CA THR A 221 -4.66 10.85 3.79
C THR A 221 -4.13 11.22 5.18
N GLY A 222 -3.97 12.52 5.48
CA GLY A 222 -3.38 12.99 6.74
C GLY A 222 -1.88 12.74 6.82
N ARG A 223 -1.22 12.62 5.66
CA ARG A 223 0.20 12.30 5.54
C ARG A 223 0.89 13.20 4.54
N ASP A 224 2.14 13.51 4.85
CA ASP A 224 3.02 14.19 3.95
C ASP A 224 3.80 13.17 3.10
N PHE A 225 3.77 13.35 1.78
CA PHE A 225 4.51 12.53 0.81
C PHE A 225 5.57 13.37 0.04
N THR A 226 5.93 14.55 0.54
CA THR A 226 7.03 15.37 0.01
C THR A 226 8.32 14.55 -0.09
N GLY A 227 8.94 14.48 -1.28
CA GLY A 227 10.16 13.70 -1.51
C GLY A 227 9.97 12.17 -1.43
N ILE A 228 8.73 11.69 -1.32
CA ILE A 228 8.36 10.27 -1.44
C ILE A 228 7.73 10.03 -2.81
N TRP A 229 6.79 10.90 -3.22
CA TRP A 229 6.11 10.85 -4.51
C TRP A 229 6.10 12.24 -5.17
N GLU A 230 6.87 12.39 -6.23
CA GLU A 230 7.07 13.67 -6.92
C GLU A 230 6.14 13.83 -8.13
N GLU A 231 5.96 12.75 -8.91
CA GLU A 231 5.06 12.74 -10.07
C GLU A 231 3.63 12.35 -9.68
N TRP A 232 2.66 13.09 -10.21
CA TRP A 232 1.24 12.94 -9.94
C TRP A 232 0.45 13.05 -11.24
N ALA A 233 -0.52 12.17 -11.45
CA ALA A 233 -1.41 12.28 -12.59
C ALA A 233 -2.41 13.45 -12.43
N ASN A 234 -2.98 13.91 -13.55
CA ASN A 234 -3.95 15.00 -13.55
C ASN A 234 -5.28 14.65 -12.86
N GLN A 235 -5.60 13.36 -12.69
CA GLN A 235 -6.73 12.90 -11.91
C GLN A 235 -6.26 12.14 -10.66
N LEU A 236 -6.73 12.56 -9.49
CA LEU A 236 -6.53 11.86 -8.22
C LEU A 236 -7.85 11.26 -7.74
N ILE A 237 -7.85 9.95 -7.46
CA ILE A 237 -9.01 9.26 -6.87
C ILE A 237 -8.61 8.72 -5.50
N PHE A 238 -9.22 9.25 -4.44
CA PHE A 238 -9.00 8.75 -3.08
C PHE A 238 -10.03 7.69 -2.71
N VAL A 239 -9.54 6.57 -2.17
CA VAL A 239 -10.32 5.37 -1.91
C VAL A 239 -10.19 4.98 -0.43
N PRO A 240 -11.22 5.18 0.40
CA PRO A 240 -11.15 4.80 1.81
C PRO A 240 -11.21 3.28 1.96
N SER A 241 -10.35 2.71 2.80
CA SER A 241 -10.29 1.29 3.10
C SER A 241 -10.29 1.04 4.61
N ALA A 242 -11.01 0.00 5.04
CA ALA A 242 -11.02 -0.46 6.42
C ALA A 242 -9.77 -1.26 6.82
N HIS A 243 -8.99 -1.70 5.83
CA HIS A 243 -8.02 -2.78 5.97
C HIS A 243 -6.57 -2.31 5.99
N ILE A 244 -6.28 -1.23 5.25
CA ILE A 244 -4.92 -0.70 5.09
C ILE A 244 -4.34 -0.04 6.36
N GLY A 245 -5.17 0.18 7.37
CA GLY A 245 -4.75 0.75 8.65
C GLY A 245 -4.10 2.13 8.45
N PRO A 246 -2.85 2.34 8.90
CA PRO A 246 -2.20 3.63 8.72
C PRO A 246 -1.62 3.86 7.33
N TYR A 247 -1.41 2.83 6.51
CA TYR A 247 -0.65 2.93 5.27
C TYR A 247 -1.46 3.57 4.13
N VAL A 248 -0.78 3.93 3.05
CA VAL A 248 -1.39 4.38 1.79
C VAL A 248 -0.81 3.55 0.65
N THR A 249 -1.67 2.99 -0.21
CA THR A 249 -1.26 2.31 -1.44
C THR A 249 -1.56 3.20 -2.62
N ARG A 250 -0.66 3.26 -3.59
CA ARG A 250 -0.78 4.01 -4.83
C ARG A 250 -0.95 3.05 -6.00
N PHE A 251 -1.94 3.31 -6.85
CA PHE A 251 -2.14 2.65 -8.14
C PHE A 251 -2.19 3.70 -9.24
N ASP A 252 -1.25 3.66 -10.18
CA ASP A 252 -1.25 4.54 -11.34
C ASP A 252 -1.87 3.86 -12.55
N GLY A 253 -2.56 4.64 -13.38
CA GLY A 253 -3.08 4.25 -14.68
C GLY A 253 -3.00 5.44 -15.65
N GLU A 254 -3.53 5.28 -16.86
CA GLU A 254 -3.46 6.34 -17.87
C GLU A 254 -4.17 7.63 -17.38
N GLY A 255 -3.38 8.68 -17.11
CA GLY A 255 -3.88 9.98 -16.65
C GLY A 255 -4.45 10.01 -15.22
N VAL A 256 -4.38 8.91 -14.46
CA VAL A 256 -5.01 8.77 -13.12
C VAL A 256 -4.09 8.14 -12.08
N THR A 257 -4.05 8.71 -10.88
CA THR A 257 -3.42 8.12 -9.69
C THR A 257 -4.50 7.85 -8.64
N ARG A 258 -4.68 6.59 -8.25
CA ARG A 258 -5.59 6.17 -7.18
C ARG A 258 -4.80 5.99 -5.88
N LEU A 259 -5.35 6.48 -4.78
CA LEU A 259 -4.74 6.43 -3.46
C LEU A 259 -5.69 5.77 -2.47
N ILE A 260 -5.34 4.55 -2.05
CA ILE A 260 -6.09 3.82 -1.04
C ILE A 260 -5.56 4.22 0.33
N PHE A 261 -6.44 4.68 1.22
CA PHE A 261 -6.07 5.23 2.53
C PHE A 261 -6.97 4.69 3.65
N GLY A 262 -6.49 4.71 4.89
CA GLY A 262 -7.29 4.30 6.06
C GLY A 262 -8.55 5.15 6.21
N ALA A 263 -9.72 4.52 6.17
CA ALA A 263 -11.02 5.19 6.24
C ALA A 263 -11.14 6.05 7.52
N ARG A 264 -11.44 7.33 7.33
CA ARG A 264 -11.47 8.36 8.39
C ARG A 264 -12.36 9.53 7.99
N GLN A 265 -12.44 10.57 8.82
CA GLN A 265 -13.10 11.83 8.50
C GLN A 265 -12.07 12.96 8.28
N PRO A 266 -12.41 14.04 7.54
CA PRO A 266 -11.56 15.21 7.47
C PRO A 266 -11.46 15.93 8.83
N GLU A 267 -10.35 16.62 9.04
CA GLU A 267 -10.14 17.44 10.25
C GLU A 267 -11.23 18.53 10.31
N GLY A 268 -11.87 18.68 11.47
CA GLY A 268 -12.99 19.62 11.64
C GLY A 268 -14.33 19.20 11.05
N ALA A 269 -14.52 17.93 10.64
CA ALA A 269 -15.80 17.41 10.15
C ALA A 269 -17.00 17.77 11.08
N ARG A 270 -18.06 18.32 10.48
CA ARG A 270 -19.27 18.78 11.21
C ARG A 270 -20.09 17.64 11.80
N VAL A 271 -20.13 16.49 11.11
CA VAL A 271 -20.84 15.28 11.54
C VAL A 271 -19.80 14.27 12.02
N SER A 272 -19.83 13.94 13.31
CA SER A 272 -18.91 12.97 13.91
C SER A 272 -19.42 11.54 13.64
N SER A 273 -18.61 10.70 12.99
CA SER A 273 -18.88 9.26 12.86
C SER A 273 -18.21 8.50 14.00
N PRO A 274 -18.95 7.83 14.90
CA PRO A 274 -18.35 7.09 16.02
C PRO A 274 -17.54 5.87 15.56
N SER A 275 -17.93 5.23 14.46
CA SER A 275 -17.24 4.07 13.89
C SER A 275 -15.88 4.46 13.32
N LEU A 276 -15.83 5.48 12.44
CA LEU A 276 -14.59 6.04 11.91
C LEU A 276 -13.68 6.59 13.02
N SER A 277 -14.25 7.30 14.00
CA SER A 277 -13.49 7.82 15.15
C SER A 277 -12.85 6.72 15.99
N ARG A 278 -13.58 5.62 16.25
CA ARG A 278 -13.05 4.46 16.99
C ARG A 278 -11.96 3.74 16.19
N SER A 279 -12.17 3.53 14.89
CA SER A 279 -11.19 2.86 14.02
C SER A 279 -9.87 3.64 13.92
N GLU A 280 -9.94 4.97 13.73
CA GLU A 280 -8.73 5.81 13.70
C GLU A 280 -8.01 5.83 15.07
N LEU A 281 -8.78 5.90 16.17
CA LEU A 281 -8.21 5.87 17.52
C LEU A 281 -7.51 4.53 17.81
N LEU A 282 -8.09 3.40 17.40
CA LEU A 282 -7.46 2.08 17.52
C LEU A 282 -6.13 2.03 16.76
N VAL A 283 -6.09 2.47 15.51
CA VAL A 283 -4.84 2.52 14.70
C VAL A 283 -3.76 3.36 15.40
N ARG A 284 -4.13 4.52 15.97
CA ARG A 284 -3.21 5.39 16.71
C ARG A 284 -2.69 4.75 18.00
N LEU A 285 -3.56 4.07 18.77
CA LEU A 285 -3.19 3.44 20.04
C LEU A 285 -2.39 2.15 19.86
N SER A 286 -2.73 1.30 18.87
CA SER A 286 -1.98 0.07 18.56
C SER A 286 -0.53 0.35 18.13
N ALA A 287 -0.24 1.51 17.54
CA ALA A 287 1.12 1.94 17.27
C ALA A 287 1.90 2.39 18.52
N LEU A 288 1.24 2.76 19.62
CA LEU A 288 1.89 3.09 20.90
C LEU A 288 1.92 1.92 21.89
N ALA A 289 1.07 0.90 21.72
CA ALA A 289 0.95 -0.25 22.62
C ALA A 289 2.04 -1.33 22.36
N ASP A 290 3.32 -0.94 22.44
CA ASP A 290 4.48 -1.79 22.18
C ASP A 290 5.74 -1.18 22.81
N ASP A 291 6.43 -1.98 23.64
CA ASP A 291 7.55 -1.54 24.47
C ASP A 291 8.72 -0.97 23.63
N THR A 292 9.13 -1.67 22.57
CA THR A 292 10.19 -1.22 21.67
C THR A 292 9.81 0.06 20.94
N ARG A 293 8.54 0.22 20.52
CA ARG A 293 8.08 1.50 19.93
C ARG A 293 8.10 2.64 20.94
N LEU A 294 7.77 2.41 22.21
CA LEU A 294 7.88 3.43 23.25
C LEU A 294 9.35 3.80 23.53
N GLN A 295 10.26 2.82 23.57
CA GLN A 295 11.70 3.07 23.70
C GLN A 295 12.27 3.91 22.54
N ILE A 296 11.85 3.63 21.29
CA ILE A 296 12.24 4.45 20.11
C ILE A 296 11.76 5.90 20.27
N LEU A 297 10.51 6.09 20.72
CA LEU A 297 9.96 7.43 20.96
C LEU A 297 10.69 8.14 22.12
N GLU A 298 11.07 7.43 23.18
CA GLU A 298 11.83 7.96 24.31
C GLU A 298 13.25 8.41 23.89
N LEU A 299 13.98 7.60 23.11
CA LEU A 299 15.27 7.99 22.53
C LEU A 299 15.15 9.29 21.72
N LEU A 300 14.07 9.44 20.94
CA LEU A 300 13.77 10.64 20.16
C LEU A 300 13.18 11.82 20.97
N THR A 301 13.11 11.70 22.31
CA THR A 301 13.01 12.87 23.21
C THR A 301 14.37 13.35 23.71
N GLN A 302 15.41 12.52 23.60
CA GLN A 302 16.77 12.81 24.05
C GLN A 302 17.69 13.27 22.90
N HIS A 303 17.28 12.98 21.66
CA HIS A 303 17.99 13.31 20.41
C HIS A 303 17.02 13.97 19.42
N ASP A 304 17.45 15.06 18.76
CA ASP A 304 16.62 15.78 17.77
C ASP A 304 16.28 14.93 16.53
N GLU A 305 17.21 14.07 16.10
CA GLU A 305 17.09 13.16 14.96
C GLU A 305 17.99 11.92 15.20
N LEU A 306 17.50 10.72 14.88
CA LEU A 306 18.29 9.48 14.86
C LEU A 306 18.10 8.75 13.54
N CYS A 307 19.17 8.17 12.99
CA CYS A 307 19.11 7.34 11.79
C CYS A 307 18.80 5.88 12.13
N ALA A 308 18.33 5.11 11.14
CA ALA A 308 17.91 3.71 11.36
C ALA A 308 19.00 2.85 12.03
N GLN A 309 20.27 3.07 11.68
CA GLN A 309 21.42 2.38 12.26
C GLN A 309 21.63 2.72 13.74
N ASP A 310 21.45 3.99 14.14
CA ASP A 310 21.59 4.41 15.53
C ASP A 310 20.55 3.69 16.41
N VAL A 311 19.31 3.57 15.93
CA VAL A 311 18.22 2.85 16.61
C VAL A 311 18.50 1.34 16.71
N ILE A 312 19.08 0.75 15.66
CA ILE A 312 19.52 -0.66 15.65
C ILE A 312 20.56 -0.92 16.74
N GLU A 313 21.57 -0.05 16.84
CA GLU A 313 22.68 -0.18 17.79
C GLU A 313 22.26 0.12 19.23
N MET A 314 21.54 1.22 19.46
CA MET A 314 21.11 1.65 20.80
C MET A 314 20.13 0.68 21.47
N LEU A 315 19.24 0.03 20.69
CA LEU A 315 18.24 -0.92 21.20
C LEU A 315 18.61 -2.39 20.95
N ASN A 316 19.79 -2.67 20.38
CA ASN A 316 20.25 -4.02 20.02
C ASN A 316 19.21 -4.83 19.21
N LEU A 317 18.60 -4.19 18.22
CA LEU A 317 17.55 -4.77 17.38
C LEU A 317 18.16 -5.40 16.11
N SER A 318 17.43 -6.35 15.50
CA SER A 318 17.71 -6.70 14.11
C SER A 318 17.29 -5.54 13.18
N GLN A 319 17.95 -5.42 12.02
CA GLN A 319 17.56 -4.45 10.99
C GLN A 319 16.08 -4.59 10.59
N SER A 320 15.57 -5.83 10.49
CA SER A 320 14.15 -6.13 10.24
C SER A 320 13.22 -5.58 11.32
N ALA A 321 13.56 -5.79 12.59
CA ALA A 321 12.74 -5.32 13.71
C ALA A 321 12.71 -3.79 13.74
N ALA A 322 13.88 -3.14 13.74
CA ALA A 322 13.99 -1.68 13.72
C ALA A 322 13.24 -1.06 12.54
N SER A 323 13.47 -1.58 11.32
CA SER A 323 12.75 -1.17 10.09
C SER A 323 11.23 -1.27 10.26
N ARG A 324 10.71 -2.38 10.81
CA ARG A 324 9.27 -2.56 11.07
C ARG A 324 8.72 -1.55 12.08
N HIS A 325 9.40 -1.34 13.21
CA HIS A 325 8.96 -0.40 14.25
C HIS A 325 8.99 1.06 13.75
N LEU A 326 10.08 1.48 13.11
CA LEU A 326 10.24 2.82 12.50
C LEU A 326 9.21 3.05 11.39
N ARG A 327 8.99 2.06 10.52
CA ARG A 327 7.96 2.09 9.46
C ARG A 327 6.55 2.19 10.04
N GLN A 328 6.25 1.53 11.16
CA GLN A 328 4.93 1.63 11.81
C GLN A 328 4.70 2.97 12.53
N LEU A 329 5.75 3.60 13.07
CA LEU A 329 5.67 4.91 13.74
C LEU A 329 5.75 6.11 12.78
N THR A 330 6.40 5.93 11.63
CA THR A 330 6.34 6.87 10.48
C THR A 330 5.00 6.71 9.74
N ALA A 331 4.53 5.47 9.61
CA ALA A 331 3.10 5.22 9.53
C ALA A 331 2.41 5.67 10.83
N THR A 332 1.10 5.91 10.84
CA THR A 332 0.39 6.66 11.91
C THR A 332 0.85 8.12 12.11
N GLY A 333 2.12 8.48 11.88
CA GLY A 333 2.66 9.84 11.84
C GLY A 333 3.35 10.31 13.13
N TYR A 334 3.74 9.41 14.05
CA TYR A 334 4.49 9.78 15.26
C TYR A 334 5.95 10.12 14.99
N LEU A 335 6.52 9.62 13.90
CA LEU A 335 7.83 10.01 13.38
C LEU A 335 7.71 10.76 12.06
N ILE A 336 8.65 11.68 11.84
CA ILE A 336 8.92 12.33 10.56
C ILE A 336 10.14 11.64 9.96
N GLU A 337 10.00 10.99 8.80
CA GLU A 337 11.13 10.42 8.06
C GLU A 337 11.76 11.49 7.15
N ARG A 338 13.09 11.61 7.23
CA ARG A 338 13.91 12.41 6.33
C ARG A 338 15.01 11.54 5.73
N ARG A 339 15.30 11.72 4.43
CA ARG A 339 16.51 11.18 3.82
C ARG A 339 17.69 12.13 4.03
N ARG A 340 18.79 11.59 4.55
CA ARG A 340 20.08 12.25 4.67
C ARG A 340 21.10 11.44 3.87
N GLU A 341 21.45 11.96 2.70
CA GLU A 341 22.22 11.24 1.67
C GLU A 341 21.54 9.91 1.31
N VAL A 342 22.09 8.78 1.74
CA VAL A 342 21.52 7.44 1.54
C VAL A 342 20.75 6.91 2.77
N ALA A 343 20.91 7.52 3.93
CA ALA A 343 20.32 7.04 5.19
C ALA A 343 18.92 7.63 5.43
N LYS A 344 18.06 6.83 6.06
CA LYS A 344 16.79 7.29 6.64
C LYS A 344 17.01 7.70 8.09
N CYS A 345 16.62 8.93 8.42
CA CYS A 345 16.68 9.46 9.76
C CYS A 345 15.32 10.02 10.18
N TYR A 346 15.06 9.99 11.48
CA TYR A 346 13.73 10.13 12.05
C TYR A 346 13.78 11.12 13.21
N SER A 347 12.78 12.00 13.28
CA SER A 347 12.52 12.85 14.44
C SER A 347 11.10 12.62 14.97
N LEU A 348 10.89 12.93 16.25
CA LEU A 348 9.57 12.87 16.88
C LEU A 348 8.61 13.89 16.24
N ASN A 349 7.33 13.54 16.16
CA ASN A 349 6.24 14.46 15.81
C ASN A 349 5.35 14.76 17.03
N PRO A 350 5.65 15.79 17.85
CA PRO A 350 4.87 16.12 19.05
C PRO A 350 3.39 16.39 18.75
N ARG A 351 3.09 17.06 17.62
CA ARG A 351 1.70 17.35 17.22
C ARG A 351 0.87 16.06 17.11
N ARG A 352 1.45 14.95 16.63
CA ARG A 352 0.69 13.70 16.49
C ARG A 352 0.36 13.05 17.85
N VAL A 353 1.20 13.25 18.85
CA VAL A 353 0.94 12.83 20.24
C VAL A 353 -0.23 13.66 20.79
N ASP A 354 -0.17 14.98 20.64
CA ASP A 354 -1.26 15.88 21.05
C ASP A 354 -2.58 15.53 20.35
N ASP A 355 -2.59 15.38 19.02
CA ASP A 355 -3.78 15.01 18.25
C ASP A 355 -4.42 13.72 18.78
N THR A 356 -3.60 12.76 19.24
CA THR A 356 -4.06 11.46 19.74
C THR A 356 -4.63 11.56 21.15
N LEU A 357 -4.01 12.33 22.03
CA LEU A 357 -4.55 12.63 23.35
C LEU A 357 -5.87 13.42 23.25
N HIS A 358 -5.98 14.37 22.32
CA HIS A 358 -7.21 15.11 22.06
C HIS A 358 -8.32 14.21 21.48
N ALA A 359 -7.99 13.32 20.54
CA ALA A 359 -8.94 12.33 20.01
C ALA A 359 -9.46 11.39 21.10
N LEU A 360 -8.59 10.85 21.95
CA LEU A 360 -8.97 9.99 23.08
C LEU A 360 -9.88 10.73 24.08
N LYS A 361 -9.50 11.96 24.48
CA LYS A 361 -10.32 12.81 25.37
C LYS A 361 -11.69 13.12 24.75
N ARG A 362 -11.77 13.35 23.44
CA ARG A 362 -13.05 13.57 22.72
C ARG A 362 -13.90 12.31 22.67
N PHE A 363 -13.29 11.15 22.42
CA PHE A 363 -13.99 9.86 22.35
C PHE A 363 -14.56 9.41 23.71
N LEU A 364 -13.88 9.74 24.81
CA LEU A 364 -14.31 9.39 26.17
C LEU A 364 -15.20 10.44 26.86
N ARG A 365 -15.49 11.58 26.20
CA ARG A 365 -16.43 12.58 26.72
C ARG A 365 -17.87 12.05 26.59
N LYS A 366 -18.59 12.09 27.70
CA LYS A 366 -20.04 11.84 27.78
C LYS A 366 -20.83 13.04 27.27
#